data_AF-A0AAU9QSZ6-F1
#
_entry.id   AF-A0AAU9QSZ6-F1
#
_cell.length_a   1.000
_cell.length_b   1.000
_cell.length_c   1.000
_cell.angle_alpha   90.00
_cell.angle_beta   90.00
_cell.angle_gamma   90.00
#
_symmetry.space_group_name_H-M   'P 1'
#
loop_
_entity.id
_entity.type
_entity.pdbx_description
1 polymer ?
#
loop_
_entity_poly.entity_id
_entity_poly.type
_entity_poly.pdbx_seq_one_letter_code
_entity_poly.pdbx_strand_id
1 'polypeptide(L)' 'MTGRKITKFQKIANSKGWTFEEIAKRWGKSERQLSRIAKAAEQRDIDAVNGLPRKDNENDN' A
#
# COMPACT_ATOMS: atom_id res chain seq x y z
N MET A 1 -6.78 21.90 -10.50
CA MET A 1 -6.93 20.84 -9.47
C MET A 1 -6.18 19.61 -9.94
N THR A 2 -4.98 19.35 -9.44
CA THR A 2 -4.20 18.15 -9.81
C THR A 2 -4.80 16.94 -9.11
N GLY A 3 -5.69 16.23 -9.80
CA GLY A 3 -6.19 14.93 -9.35
C GLY A 3 -5.01 14.00 -9.11
N ARG A 4 -4.72 13.67 -7.84
CA ARG A 4 -3.66 12.72 -7.50
C ARG A 4 -4.04 11.39 -8.15
N LYS A 5 -3.26 10.94 -9.14
CA LYS A 5 -3.42 9.61 -9.73
C LYS A 5 -3.20 8.57 -8.62
N ILE A 6 -4.28 8.00 -8.11
CA ILE A 6 -4.22 6.90 -7.14
C ILE A 6 -3.63 5.70 -7.88
N THR A 7 -2.49 5.23 -7.42
CA THR A 7 -1.78 4.11 -8.05
C THR A 7 -2.45 2.78 -7.71
N LYS A 8 -2.18 1.75 -8.52
CA LYS A 8 -2.76 0.40 -8.31
C LYS A 8 -2.34 -0.17 -6.95
N PHE A 9 -1.07 0.03 -6.58
CA PHE A 9 -0.55 -0.28 -5.26
C PHE A 9 -1.37 0.39 -4.16
N GLN A 10 -1.63 1.69 -4.27
CA GLN A 10 -2.39 2.43 -3.26
C GLN A 10 -3.83 1.92 -3.13
N LYS A 11 -4.47 1.55 -4.25
CA LYS A 11 -5.81 0.96 -4.21
C LYS A 11 -5.84 -0.36 -3.43
N ILE A 12 -4.85 -1.22 -3.64
CA ILE A 12 -4.78 -2.54 -2.97
C ILE A 12 -4.42 -2.36 -1.48
N ALA A 13 -3.48 -1.47 -1.18
CA ALA A 13 -3.12 -1.16 0.20
C ALA A 13 -4.34 -0.63 0.97
N ASN A 14 -5.03 0.37 0.41
CA ASN A 14 -6.23 0.95 1.01
C ASN A 14 -7.37 -0.08 1.13
N SER A 15 -7.59 -0.95 0.14
CA SER A 15 -8.66 -1.96 0.21
C SER A 15 -8.40 -3.03 1.28
N LYS A 16 -7.15 -3.20 1.69
CA LYS A 16 -6.75 -4.08 2.79
C LYS A 16 -6.63 -3.34 4.13
N GLY A 17 -6.88 -2.03 4.17
CA GLY A 17 -6.73 -1.21 5.38
C GLY A 17 -5.28 -0.84 5.74
N TRP A 18 -4.34 -0.96 4.80
CA TRP A 18 -2.93 -0.60 5.02
C TRP A 18 -2.62 0.79 4.51
N THR A 19 -1.85 1.55 5.30
CA THR A 19 -1.28 2.81 4.85
C THR A 19 0.14 2.63 4.31
N PHE A 20 0.62 3.59 3.52
CA PHE A 20 2.00 3.57 3.04
C PHE A 20 3.02 3.60 4.18
N GLU A 21 2.75 4.37 5.24
CA GLU A 21 3.63 4.45 6.40
C GLU A 21 3.79 3.08 7.07
N GLU A 22 2.71 2.32 7.21
CA GLU A 22 2.71 1.00 7.84
C GLU A 22 3.42 -0.05 7.00
N ILE A 23 3.17 -0.04 5.69
CA ILE A 23 3.85 -0.92 4.74
C ILE A 23 5.34 -0.59 4.73
N ALA A 24 5.70 0.69 4.72
CA ALA A 24 7.08 1.16 4.75
C ALA A 24 7.77 0.69 6.04
N LYS A 25 7.13 0.88 7.19
CA LYS A 25 7.63 0.40 8.50
C LYS A 25 7.79 -1.13 8.51
N ARG A 26 6.82 -1.87 7.97
CA ARG A 26 6.84 -3.35 7.91
C ARG A 26 7.96 -3.89 7.01
N TRP A 27 8.26 -3.20 5.92
CA TRP A 27 9.32 -3.59 4.98
C TRP A 27 10.66 -2.92 5.24
N GLY A 28 10.79 -2.12 6.31
CA GLY A 28 12.02 -1.40 6.64
C GLY A 28 12.41 -0.34 5.60
N LYS A 29 11.43 0.23 4.89
CA LYS A 29 11.63 1.26 3.86
C LYS A 29 11.14 2.61 4.35
N SER A 30 11.58 3.68 3.69
CA SER A 30 11.00 5.01 3.90
C SER A 30 9.71 5.20 3.10
N GLU A 31 8.80 6.03 3.60
CA GLU A 31 7.55 6.37 2.90
C GLU A 31 7.83 6.97 1.51
N ARG A 32 8.90 7.76 1.35
CA ARG A 32 9.33 8.30 0.06
C ARG A 32 9.73 7.22 -0.93
N GLN A 33 10.48 6.20 -0.47
CA GLN A 33 10.82 5.05 -1.32
C GLN A 33 9.57 4.26 -1.68
N LEU A 34 8.64 4.08 -0.73
CA LEU A 34 7.39 3.38 -0.97
C LEU A 34 6.48 4.13 -1.95
N SER A 35 6.43 5.46 -1.88
CA SER A 35 5.73 6.30 -2.85
C SER A 35 6.32 6.17 -4.25
N ARG A 36 7.65 6.09 -4.36
CA ARG A 36 8.34 5.84 -5.64
C ARG A 36 8.02 4.44 -6.18
N ILE A 37 8.01 3.42 -5.33
CA ILE A 37 7.60 2.04 -5.64
C ILE A 37 6.14 2.00 -6.11
N ALA A 38 5.24 2.65 -5.36
CA ALA A 38 3.83 2.70 -5.69
C ALA A 38 3.58 3.40 -7.03
N LYS A 39 4.42 4.39 -7.39
CA LYS A 39 4.38 5.07 -8.69
C LYS A 39 4.95 4.23 -9.83
N ALA A 40 5.99 3.44 -9.57
CA ALA A 40 6.54 2.47 -10.53
C ALA A 40 5.55 1.33 -10.78
N ALA A 41 4.83 0.89 -9.73
CA ALA A 41 3.81 -0.15 -9.77
C ALA A 41 4.27 -1.41 -10.49
N GLU A 42 5.51 -1.85 -10.22
CA GLU A 42 6.03 -3.09 -10.77
C GLU A 42 5.22 -4.28 -10.25
N GLN A 43 5.17 -5.35 -11.05
CA GLN A 43 4.38 -6.53 -10.72
C GLN A 43 4.83 -7.17 -9.40
N ARG A 44 6.14 -7.14 -9.11
CA ARG A 44 6.72 -7.61 -7.84
C ARG A 44 6.18 -6.84 -6.63
N ASP A 45 6.05 -5.52 -6.74
CA ASP A 45 5.54 -4.68 -5.65
C ASP A 45 4.03 -4.85 -5.47
N ILE A 46 3.30 -5.03 -6.57
CA ILE A 46 1.87 -5.36 -6.53
C ILE A 46 1.65 -6.71 -5.83
N ASP A 47 2.44 -7.73 -6.17
CA ASP A 47 2.37 -9.04 -5.52
C ASP A 47 2.72 -8.95 -4.03
N ALA A 48 3.71 -8.13 -3.67
CA ALA A 48 4.06 -7.88 -2.27
C ALA A 48 2.90 -7.26 -1.47
N VAL A 49 2.17 -6.28 -2.02
CA VAL A 49 0.98 -5.70 -1.36
C VAL A 49 -0.19 -6.66 -1.36
N ASN A 50 -0.37 -7.44 -2.43
CA ASN A 50 -1.40 -8.48 -2.48
C ASN A 50 -1.19 -9.55 -1.40
N GLY A 51 0.07 -9.87 -1.08
CA GLY A 51 0.43 -10.77 0.02
C GLY A 51 0.21 -10.21 1.43
N LEU A 52 -0.07 -8.90 1.58
CA LEU A 52 -0.36 -8.35 2.91
C LEU A 52 -1.69 -8.93 3.43
N PRO A 53 -1.75 -9.38 4.70
CA PRO A 53 -3.02 -9.80 5.31
C PRO A 53 -3.97 -8.60 5.34
N ARG A 54 -5.29 -8.80 5.23
CA ARG A 54 -6.22 -7.70 5.47
C ARG A 54 -6.12 -7.27 6.93
N LYS A 55 -6.13 -5.97 7.17
CA LYS A 55 -6.16 -5.37 8.51
C LYS A 55 -7.56 -5.41 9.13
N ASP A 56 -8.42 -6.29 8.65
CA ASP A 56 -9.73 -6.58 9.22
C ASP A 56 -9.52 -7.15 10.63
N ASN A 57 -9.22 -6.26 11.57
CA ASN A 57 -9.57 -6.43 12.95
C ASN A 57 -11.09 -6.24 12.98
N GLU A 58 -11.81 -7.35 13.04
CA GLU A 58 -12.69 -7.61 14.18
C GLU A 58 -13.32 -6.33 14.76
N ASN A 59 -14.28 -5.78 14.02
CA ASN A 59 -15.32 -4.88 14.53
C ASN A 59 -16.64 -5.33 13.90
N ASP A 60 -16.95 -6.63 14.07
CA ASP A 60 -18.33 -7.05 14.25
C ASP A 60 -18.73 -6.60 15.65
N ASN A 61 -19.47 -5.49 15.74
CA ASN A 61 -20.20 -5.07 16.94
C ASN A 61 -21.65 -4.84 16.56
#